data_AF-O57664-F1
#
_entry.id   AF-O57664-F1
#
_cell.length_a   1.000
_cell.length_b   1.000
_cell.length_c   1.000
_cell.angle_alpha   90.00
_cell.angle_beta   90.00
_cell.angle_gamma   90.00
#
_symmetry.space_group_name_H-M   'P 1'
#
loop_
_entity.id
_entity.type
_entity.pdbx_description
1 polymer ?
#
loop_
_entity_poly.entity_id
_entity_poly.type
_entity_poly.pdbx_seq_one_letter_code
_entity_poly.pdbx_strand_id
1 'polypeptide(L)'
;GNRTKPNLMVTVDDDGIVCLKSQSTFKTTEIKFKLNEPFEETTADDRKTRTVVTLENGKLVQKQSWDGKETNIEREITDGKLIATCIMGDVIAVRMYVKE
;
A
#
# COMPACT_ATOMS: atom_id res chain seq x y z
N GLY A 1 19.42 -13.28 6.58
CA GLY A 1 18.15 -12.92 5.90
C GLY A 1 17.48 -11.83 6.70
N ASN A 2 17.44 -10.60 6.16
CA ASN A 2 16.84 -9.44 6.81
C ASN A 2 15.32 -9.62 6.95
N ARG A 3 14.88 -10.17 8.08
CA ARG A 3 13.46 -10.20 8.50
C ARG A 3 13.14 -8.91 9.26
N THR A 4 13.09 -7.79 8.55
CA THR A 4 12.29 -6.66 9.03
C THR A 4 10.83 -7.06 8.82
N LYS A 5 10.08 -7.30 9.90
CA LYS A 5 8.62 -7.29 9.87
C LYS A 5 8.20 -5.83 10.03
N PRO A 6 7.96 -5.07 8.96
CA PRO A 6 7.40 -3.73 9.09
C PRO A 6 6.02 -3.85 9.74
N ASN A 7 5.78 -3.11 10.82
CA ASN A 7 4.44 -2.92 11.34
C ASN A 7 3.74 -1.94 10.41
N LEU A 8 2.74 -2.44 9.68
CA LEU A 8 1.90 -1.64 8.80
C LEU A 8 0.60 -1.34 9.53
N MET A 9 0.41 -0.09 9.93
CA MET A 9 -0.83 0.41 10.49
C MET A 9 -1.59 1.14 9.38
N VAL A 10 -2.80 0.67 9.07
CA VAL A 10 -3.69 1.32 8.10
C VAL A 10 -4.91 1.79 8.87
N THR A 11 -5.13 3.10 8.91
CA THR A 11 -6.33 3.71 9.47
C THR A 11 -7.08 4.43 8.36
N VAL A 12 -8.41 4.36 8.42
CA VAL A 12 -9.30 5.04 7.48
C VAL A 12 -10.17 5.97 8.31
N ASP A 13 -10.08 7.27 8.04
CA ASP A 13 -10.94 8.29 8.63
C ASP A 13 -12.33 8.28 7.98
N ASP A 14 -13.35 8.75 8.70
CA ASP A 14 -14.74 8.91 8.21
C ASP A 14 -14.83 9.80 6.95
N ASP A 15 -13.85 10.68 6.73
CA ASP A 15 -13.74 11.55 5.54
C ASP A 15 -13.21 10.80 4.29
N GLY A 16 -12.94 9.49 4.40
CA GLY A 16 -12.37 8.67 3.32
C GLY A 16 -10.86 8.88 3.12
N ILE A 17 -10.19 9.53 4.07
CA ILE A 17 -8.73 9.69 4.11
C ILE A 17 -8.13 8.43 4.73
N VAL A 18 -7.26 7.75 3.99
CA VAL A 18 -6.51 6.61 4.49
C VAL A 18 -5.13 7.09 4.95
N CYS A 19 -4.83 6.84 6.22
CA CYS A 19 -3.52 7.05 6.79
C CYS A 19 -2.78 5.70 6.85
N LEU A 20 -1.70 5.58 6.09
CA LEU A 20 -0.83 4.42 6.09
C LEU A 20 0.46 4.77 6.83
N LYS A 21 0.66 4.09 7.96
CA LYS A 21 1.82 4.25 8.82
C LYS A 21 2.64 2.98 8.78
N SER A 22 3.80 3.07 8.13
CA SER A 22 4.78 1.98 8.07
C SER A 22 5.87 2.24 9.09
N GLN A 23 5.90 1.46 10.17
CA GLN A 23 6.96 1.50 11.17
C GLN A 23 7.89 0.30 10.99
N SER A 24 9.12 0.55 10.55
CA SER A 24 10.19 -0.44 10.51
C SER A 24 11.29 -0.06 11.50
N THR A 25 12.13 -1.01 11.90
CA THR A 25 13.31 -0.77 12.77
C THR A 25 14.29 0.28 12.22
N PHE A 26 14.19 0.62 10.93
CA PHE A 26 15.04 1.60 10.25
C PHE A 26 14.38 2.97 10.04
N LYS A 27 13.05 3.04 9.90
CA LYS A 27 12.35 4.29 9.59
C LYS A 27 10.86 4.14 9.86
N THR A 28 10.26 5.21 10.39
CA THR A 28 8.79 5.35 10.46
C THR A 28 8.36 6.32 9.36
N THR A 29 7.48 5.89 8.48
CA THR A 29 6.87 6.72 7.44
C THR A 29 5.38 6.75 7.65
N GLU A 30 4.81 7.95 7.73
CA GLU A 30 3.37 8.17 7.80
C GLU A 30 2.95 8.92 6.53
N ILE A 31 2.06 8.32 5.76
CA ILE A 31 1.50 8.90 4.54
C ILE A 31 -0.02 8.92 4.64
N LYS A 32 -0.60 10.06 4.31
CA LYS A 32 -2.04 10.29 4.30
C LYS A 32 -2.47 10.51 2.86
N PHE A 33 -3.41 9.71 2.39
CA PHE A 33 -3.91 9.80 1.02
C PHE A 33 -5.42 9.68 0.99
N LYS A 34 -6.05 10.26 -0.02
CA LYS A 34 -7.47 10.13 -0.26
C LYS A 34 -7.75 8.99 -1.24
N LEU A 35 -8.84 8.28 -1.00
CA LEU A 35 -9.32 7.30 -1.96
C LEU A 35 -9.75 8.01 -3.25
N ASN A 36 -9.39 7.43 -4.40
CA ASN A 36 -9.61 7.97 -5.75
C ASN A 36 -8.81 9.23 -6.07
N GLU A 37 -7.89 9.67 -5.20
CA GLU A 37 -7.05 10.83 -5.45
C GLU A 37 -5.59 10.39 -5.66
N PRO A 38 -4.99 10.69 -6.82
CA PRO A 38 -3.57 10.42 -7.03
C PRO A 38 -2.72 11.38 -6.21
N PHE A 39 -1.76 10.84 -5.46
CA PHE A 39 -0.78 11.59 -4.69
C PHE A 39 0.65 11.23 -5.10
N GLU A 40 1.58 12.15 -4.86
CA GLU A 40 3.01 11.88 -5.04
C GLU A 40 3.57 11.27 -3.76
N GLU A 41 4.04 10.02 -3.85
CA GLU A 41 4.72 9.29 -2.78
C GLU A 41 6.22 9.32 -3.04
N THR A 42 6.98 9.91 -2.10
CA THR A 42 8.43 9.74 -2.06
C THR A 42 8.73 8.43 -1.33
N THR A 43 9.06 7.40 -2.10
CA THR A 43 9.45 6.09 -1.54
C THR A 43 10.72 6.21 -0.71
N ALA A 44 10.96 5.24 0.18
CA ALA A 44 12.15 5.21 1.04
C ALA A 44 13.48 5.23 0.28
N ASP A 45 13.46 4.94 -1.02
CA ASP A 45 14.59 4.96 -1.96
C ASP A 45 14.77 6.35 -2.64
N ASP A 46 14.14 7.40 -2.12
CA ASP A 46 14.13 8.77 -2.66
C ASP A 46 13.48 8.91 -4.06
N ARG A 47 12.78 7.87 -4.54
CA ARG A 47 12.04 7.95 -5.81
C ARG A 47 10.68 8.56 -5.59
N LYS A 48 10.37 9.60 -6.38
CA LYS A 48 9.03 10.14 -6.54
C LYS A 48 8.20 9.20 -7.41
N THR A 49 7.14 8.67 -6.84
CA THR A 49 6.22 7.77 -7.52
C THR A 49 4.81 8.32 -7.36
N ARG A 50 4.01 8.26 -8.42
CA ARG A 50 2.61 8.68 -8.35
C ARG A 50 1.78 7.49 -7.93
N THR A 51 1.13 7.56 -6.78
CA THR A 51 0.29 6.50 -6.24
C THR A 51 -1.16 6.96 -6.22
N VAL A 52 -2.08 6.11 -6.67
CA VAL A 52 -3.53 6.32 -6.51
C VAL A 52 -4.11 5.07 -5.88
N VAL A 53 -4.98 5.25 -4.88
CA VAL A 53 -5.62 4.13 -4.19
C VAL A 53 -7.12 4.27 -4.37
N THR A 54 -7.76 3.26 -4.94
CA THR A 54 -9.22 3.19 -5.09
C THR A 54 -9.77 2.09 -4.21
N LEU A 55 -11.02 2.25 -3.74
CA LEU A 55 -11.73 1.21 -3.00
C LEU A 55 -12.88 0.72 -3.87
N GLU A 56 -12.76 -0.50 -4.40
CA GLU A 56 -13.75 -1.11 -5.28
C GLU A 56 -14.25 -2.41 -4.66
N ASN A 57 -15.57 -2.53 -4.43
CA ASN A 57 -16.19 -3.73 -3.88
C ASN A 57 -15.58 -4.22 -2.54
N GLY A 58 -15.11 -3.29 -1.70
CA GLY A 58 -14.42 -3.63 -0.43
C GLY A 58 -12.96 -4.08 -0.60
N LYS A 59 -12.40 -4.00 -1.81
CA LYS A 59 -10.99 -4.23 -2.11
C LYS A 59 -10.28 -2.90 -2.37
N LEU A 60 -9.13 -2.71 -1.73
CA LEU A 60 -8.26 -1.55 -1.91
C LEU A 60 -7.31 -1.81 -3.09
N VAL A 61 -7.49 -1.12 -4.20
CA VAL A 61 -6.62 -1.20 -5.38
C VAL A 61 -5.68 -0.01 -5.38
N GLN A 62 -4.40 -0.25 -5.07
CA GLN A 62 -3.34 0.74 -5.12
C GLN A 62 -2.57 0.64 -6.43
N LYS A 63 -2.62 1.67 -7.25
CA LYS A 63 -1.86 1.82 -8.50
C LYS A 63 -0.69 2.75 -8.27
N GLN A 64 0.52 2.26 -8.47
CA GLN A 64 1.75 3.03 -8.39
C GLN A 64 2.34 3.16 -9.80
N SER A 65 2.68 4.38 -10.19
CA SER A 65 3.28 4.69 -11.48
C SER A 65 4.52 5.54 -11.28
N TRP A 66 5.66 5.10 -11.80
CA TRP A 66 6.92 5.82 -11.71
C TRP A 66 7.77 5.56 -12.95
N ASP A 67 8.41 6.58 -13.50
CA ASP A 67 9.42 6.42 -14.57
C ASP A 67 8.94 5.53 -15.76
N GLY A 68 7.65 5.65 -16.13
CA GLY A 68 7.02 4.83 -17.17
C GLY A 68 6.67 3.38 -16.79
N LYS A 69 6.95 2.97 -15.55
CA LYS A 69 6.54 1.69 -14.97
C LYS A 69 5.25 1.86 -14.17
N GLU A 70 4.42 0.82 -14.21
CA GLU A 70 3.22 0.72 -13.39
C GLU A 70 3.24 -0.55 -12.54
N THR A 71 2.66 -0.47 -11.36
CA THR A 71 2.45 -1.60 -10.47
C THR A 71 1.09 -1.46 -9.83
N ASN A 72 0.32 -2.54 -9.89
CA ASN A 72 -0.98 -2.64 -9.27
C ASN A 72 -0.84 -3.45 -7.98
N ILE A 73 -1.45 -3.00 -6.89
CA ILE A 73 -1.42 -3.66 -5.59
C ILE A 73 -2.84 -3.75 -5.09
N GLU A 74 -3.42 -4.93 -5.17
CA GLU A 74 -4.77 -5.19 -4.69
C GLU A 74 -4.69 -5.70 -3.26
N ARG A 75 -5.34 -5.02 -2.31
CA ARG A 75 -5.44 -5.42 -0.91
C ARG A 75 -6.89 -5.72 -0.59
N GLU A 76 -7.19 -6.97 -0.25
CA GLU A 76 -8.51 -7.38 0.21
C GLU A 76 -8.41 -7.92 1.64
N ILE A 77 -9.46 -7.68 2.43
CA ILE A 77 -9.58 -8.28 3.76
C ILE A 77 -10.54 -9.46 3.64
N THR A 78 -10.00 -10.66 3.82
CA THR A 78 -10.74 -11.92 3.74
C THR A 78 -10.53 -12.66 5.05
N ASP A 79 -11.62 -12.93 5.77
CA ASP A 79 -11.59 -13.69 7.04
C ASP A 79 -10.66 -13.06 8.11
N GLY A 80 -10.61 -11.73 8.18
CA GLY A 80 -9.71 -11.00 9.09
C GLY A 80 -8.23 -11.03 8.71
N LYS A 81 -7.89 -11.60 7.54
CA LYS A 81 -6.55 -11.59 6.96
C LYS A 81 -6.51 -10.58 5.82
N LEU A 82 -5.47 -9.77 5.77
CA LEU A 82 -5.25 -8.84 4.67
C LEU A 82 -4.40 -9.55 3.61
N ILE A 83 -4.99 -9.81 2.45
CA ILE A 83 -4.33 -10.40 1.29
C ILE A 83 -3.94 -9.25 0.36
N ALA A 84 -2.64 -9.04 0.17
CA ALA A 84 -2.08 -8.04 -0.71
C ALA A 84 -1.44 -8.70 -1.94
N THR A 85 -2.00 -8.49 -3.12
CA THR A 85 -1.53 -8.99 -4.42
C THR A 85 -0.86 -7.86 -5.19
N CYS A 86 0.46 -7.88 -5.26
CA CYS A 86 1.26 -7.01 -6.13
C CYS A 86 1.35 -7.62 -7.53
N ILE A 87 1.03 -6.83 -8.56
CA ILE A 87 1.10 -7.19 -9.97
C ILE A 87 1.97 -6.13 -10.66
N MET A 88 3.09 -6.56 -11.24
CA MET A 88 4.03 -5.70 -11.96
C MET A 88 4.41 -6.38 -13.28
N GLY A 89 3.76 -5.99 -14.38
CA GLY A 89 3.90 -6.69 -15.67
C GLY A 89 3.51 -8.16 -15.53
N ASP A 90 4.42 -9.06 -15.93
CA ASP A 90 4.25 -10.52 -15.80
C ASP A 90 4.49 -11.08 -14.39
N VAL A 91 4.92 -10.25 -13.42
CA VAL A 91 5.26 -10.71 -12.07
C VAL A 91 4.08 -10.48 -11.12
N ILE A 92 3.63 -11.55 -10.48
CA ILE A 92 2.59 -11.53 -9.45
C ILE A 92 3.20 -11.96 -8.11
N ALA A 93 3.05 -11.14 -7.08
CA ALA A 93 3.51 -11.40 -5.73
C ALA A 93 2.35 -11.26 -4.74
N VAL A 94 1.97 -12.35 -4.09
CA VAL A 94 0.91 -12.36 -3.07
C VAL A 94 1.53 -12.36 -1.69
N ARG A 95 1.06 -11.47 -0.81
CA ARG A 95 1.45 -11.35 0.59
C ARG A 95 0.22 -11.44 1.47
N MET A 96 0.23 -12.38 2.40
CA MET A 96 -0.80 -12.48 3.43
C MET A 96 -0.30 -11.84 4.73
N TYR A 97 -1.11 -10.94 5.26
CA TYR A 97 -0.93 -10.32 6.56
C TYR A 97 -2.03 -10.81 7.48
N VAL A 98 -1.64 -11.36 8.61
CA VAL A 98 -2.55 -11.68 9.71
C VAL A 98 -2.50 -10.53 10.70
N LYS A 99 -3.68 -10.02 11.07
CA LYS A 99 -3.81 -9.13 12.22
C LYS A 99 -3.49 -9.97 13.47
N GLU A 100 -2.46 -9.58 14.21
CA GLU A 100 -2.17 -10.14 15.54
C GLU A 100 -3.08 -9.48 16.59
#